data_AF-A0A2J6H0P2-F1
#
_entry.id   AF-A0A2J6H0P2-F1
#
_cell.length_a   1.000
_cell.length_b   1.000
_cell.length_c   1.000
_cell.angle_alpha   90.00
_cell.angle_beta   90.00
_cell.angle_gamma   90.00
#
_symmetry.space_group_name_H-M   'P 1'
#
loop_
_entity.id
_entity.type
_entity.pdbx_description
1 polymer ?
#
loop_
_entity_poly.entity_id
_entity_poly.type
_entity_poly.pdbx_seq_one_letter_code
_entity_poly.pdbx_strand_id
1 'polypeptide(L)'
;MKEKKLEDRLSFKGPDLFLNGEIIYTVPFGECESRINIVGLKKIEMINPFTDEGYVSAFETYIGSGGCCHGPITKTLIKPKDKEHPKNWILKRANVTIPPFNVYDILYVKGNFKFDSWGSDEGLLATGYGCSGSGVMLTGTQNPALINIVGFEEFNGLWNSRITSAMPLLYVDNNEKKIKLNMMKSGYRLKPGKSRDPKLPSILVDGHAEEWYVSDRDIVSSLDLTERLSNLGLDINKTIEANKNYIRIT
;
A
#
# COMPACT_ATOMS: atom_id res chain seq x y z
N MET A 1 15.34 -10.91 -23.34
CA MET A 1 15.97 -10.31 -22.14
C MET A 1 14.95 -10.38 -21.01
N LYS A 2 15.18 -11.17 -19.96
CA LYS A 2 14.25 -11.26 -18.83
C LYS A 2 14.36 -9.95 -18.03
N GLU A 3 13.38 -9.08 -18.14
CA GLU A 3 13.33 -7.81 -17.43
C GLU A 3 13.50 -8.05 -15.92
N LYS A 4 14.45 -7.35 -15.29
CA LYS A 4 14.41 -7.17 -13.82
C LYS A 4 13.06 -6.57 -13.47
N LYS A 5 12.41 -7.06 -12.42
CA LYS A 5 11.10 -6.53 -12.01
C LYS A 5 11.25 -5.05 -11.73
N LEU A 6 10.26 -4.22 -12.09
CA LEU A 6 10.27 -2.78 -11.83
C LEU A 6 10.55 -2.47 -10.35
N GLU A 7 10.03 -3.32 -9.46
CA GLU A 7 10.32 -3.37 -8.02
C GLU A 7 11.81 -3.30 -7.70
N ASP A 8 12.66 -4.10 -8.35
CA ASP A 8 14.11 -4.16 -8.12
C ASP A 8 14.84 -2.86 -8.48
N ARG A 9 14.17 -1.94 -9.18
CA ARG A 9 14.73 -0.67 -9.68
C ARG A 9 14.23 0.53 -8.87
N LEU A 10 13.25 0.31 -7.99
CA LEU A 10 12.77 1.32 -7.07
C LEU A 10 13.72 1.39 -5.87
N SER A 11 13.99 2.60 -5.40
CA SER A 11 14.77 2.82 -4.18
C SER A 11 14.25 4.03 -3.42
N PHE A 12 14.43 4.01 -2.10
CA PHE A 12 13.91 5.02 -1.19
C PHE A 12 15.08 5.74 -0.51
N LYS A 13 15.02 7.06 -0.40
CA LYS A 13 15.97 7.85 0.40
C LYS A 13 15.23 8.99 1.07
N GLY A 14 14.98 8.86 2.38
CA GLY A 14 14.21 9.85 3.14
C GLY A 14 12.80 10.02 2.56
N PRO A 15 12.39 11.24 2.18
CA PRO A 15 11.07 11.51 1.61
C PRO A 15 10.96 11.20 0.10
N ASP A 16 12.03 10.70 -0.52
CA ASP A 16 12.12 10.55 -1.97
C ASP A 16 12.06 9.09 -2.43
N LEU A 17 11.29 8.83 -3.49
CA LEU A 17 11.24 7.60 -4.27
C LEU A 17 12.02 7.80 -5.57
N PHE A 18 12.92 6.88 -5.88
CA PHE A 18 13.74 6.91 -7.08
C PHE A 18 13.42 5.72 -7.98
N LEU A 19 13.54 5.94 -9.29
CA LEU A 19 13.52 4.90 -10.31
C LEU A 19 14.76 5.09 -11.21
N ASN A 20 15.70 4.14 -11.17
CA ASN A 20 17.01 4.25 -11.83
C ASN A 20 17.80 5.51 -11.44
N GLY A 21 17.72 5.94 -10.18
CA GLY A 21 18.43 7.12 -9.70
C GLY A 21 17.77 8.47 -10.02
N GLU A 22 16.65 8.49 -10.75
CA GLU A 22 15.83 9.69 -10.93
C GLU A 22 14.71 9.74 -9.88
N ILE A 23 14.49 10.90 -9.26
CA ILE A 23 13.38 11.09 -8.31
C ILE A 23 12.06 11.05 -9.07
N ILE A 24 11.20 10.11 -8.68
CA ILE A 24 9.84 9.97 -9.22
C ILE A 24 8.78 10.50 -8.26
N TYR A 25 9.04 10.49 -6.95
CA TYR A 25 8.11 11.05 -5.96
C TYR A 25 8.87 11.65 -4.79
N THR A 26 8.35 12.76 -4.27
CA THR A 26 8.81 13.39 -3.04
C THR A 26 7.58 13.65 -2.19
N VAL A 27 7.61 13.27 -0.91
CA VAL A 27 6.51 13.52 0.01
C VAL A 27 6.23 15.04 0.02
N PRO A 28 4.97 15.49 -0.20
CA PRO A 28 4.64 16.90 -0.32
C PRO A 28 4.62 17.67 1.02
N PHE A 29 4.96 17.02 2.14
CA PHE A 29 4.94 17.59 3.48
C PHE A 29 6.37 17.76 4.02
N GLY A 30 6.69 18.93 4.59
CA GLY A 30 8.02 19.27 5.10
C GLY A 30 8.36 18.64 6.48
N GLU A 31 9.67 18.47 6.70
CA GLU A 31 10.51 18.17 7.89
C GLU A 31 10.05 17.29 9.07
N CYS A 32 8.76 17.05 9.32
CA CYS A 32 8.35 16.10 10.37
C CYS A 32 8.26 14.69 9.80
N GLU A 33 9.28 13.85 10.09
CA GLU A 33 9.36 12.38 9.89
C GLU A 33 8.60 11.83 8.67
N SER A 34 8.64 12.56 7.57
CA SER A 34 7.86 12.25 6.39
C SER A 34 8.58 11.18 5.61
N ARG A 35 7.95 10.02 5.48
CA ARG A 35 8.48 8.89 4.72
C ARG A 35 7.41 8.30 3.82
N ILE A 36 7.86 7.68 2.75
CA ILE A 36 7.02 6.78 1.96
C ILE A 36 6.89 5.49 2.76
N ASN A 37 5.65 5.06 2.99
CA ASN A 37 5.40 3.81 3.71
C ASN A 37 5.04 2.68 2.75
N ILE A 38 4.43 3.01 1.60
CA ILE A 38 4.01 1.97 0.67
C ILE A 38 3.92 2.46 -0.78
N VAL A 39 4.25 1.55 -1.70
CA VAL A 39 4.09 1.73 -3.15
C VAL A 39 3.31 0.55 -3.71
N GLY A 40 2.15 0.85 -4.31
CA GLY A 40 1.40 -0.11 -5.13
C GLY A 40 1.73 0.08 -6.61
N LEU A 41 1.84 -1.01 -7.37
CA LEU A 41 2.07 -0.99 -8.81
C LEU A 41 1.02 -1.83 -9.52
N LYS A 42 0.22 -1.22 -10.39
CA LYS A 42 -0.71 -1.90 -11.29
C LYS A 42 -0.13 -1.91 -12.69
N LYS A 43 0.15 -3.09 -13.23
CA LYS A 43 0.54 -3.23 -14.64
C LYS A 43 -0.66 -2.89 -15.54
N ILE A 44 -0.44 -2.02 -16.52
CA ILE A 44 -1.43 -1.64 -17.53
C ILE A 44 -0.82 -1.73 -18.93
N GLU A 45 -1.68 -1.83 -19.94
CA GLU A 45 -1.30 -1.67 -21.34
C GLU A 45 -1.78 -0.31 -21.83
N MET A 46 -0.94 0.35 -22.62
CA MET A 46 -1.29 1.61 -23.27
C MET A 46 -0.89 1.57 -24.73
N ILE A 47 -1.63 2.30 -25.57
CA ILE A 47 -1.24 2.53 -26.96
C ILE A 47 0.18 3.09 -26.95
N ASN A 48 1.05 2.55 -27.81
CA ASN A 48 2.42 3.01 -27.90
C ASN A 48 2.43 4.51 -28.20
N PRO A 49 2.97 5.38 -27.32
CA PRO A 49 2.92 6.82 -27.57
C PRO A 49 3.87 7.26 -28.70
N PHE A 50 4.71 6.36 -29.21
CA PHE A 50 5.71 6.65 -30.25
C PHE A 50 5.38 6.03 -31.61
N THR A 51 4.33 5.21 -31.69
CA THR A 51 3.87 4.58 -32.94
C THR A 51 2.35 4.49 -32.95
N ASP A 52 1.72 4.70 -34.10
CA ASP A 52 0.26 4.58 -34.23
C ASP A 52 -0.24 3.11 -34.15
N GLU A 53 0.69 2.16 -34.00
CA GLU A 53 0.42 0.73 -33.88
C GLU A 53 1.09 0.13 -32.63
N GLY A 54 0.36 -0.78 -31.97
CA GLY A 54 0.86 -1.60 -30.86
C GLY A 54 0.60 -1.05 -29.46
N TYR A 55 0.79 -1.91 -28.47
CA TYR A 55 0.66 -1.60 -27.04
C TYR A 55 2.01 -1.74 -26.34
N VAL A 56 2.27 -0.86 -25.37
CA VAL A 56 3.41 -0.95 -24.48
C VAL A 56 2.94 -1.17 -23.04
N SER A 57 3.68 -1.99 -22.30
CA SER A 57 3.45 -2.15 -20.87
C SER A 57 3.85 -0.86 -20.13
N ALA A 58 2.95 -0.38 -19.28
CA ALA A 58 3.18 0.71 -18.35
C ALA A 58 2.73 0.32 -16.95
N PHE A 59 3.06 1.14 -15.96
CA PHE A 59 2.66 0.92 -14.57
C PHE A 59 1.96 2.15 -14.02
N GLU A 60 0.75 1.95 -13.51
CA GLU A 60 0.13 2.92 -12.61
C GLU A 60 0.63 2.63 -11.21
N THR A 61 1.28 3.59 -10.58
CA THR A 61 1.72 3.49 -9.19
C THR A 61 0.88 4.34 -8.26
N TYR A 62 0.65 3.82 -7.05
CA TYR A 62 -0.06 4.49 -5.98
C TYR A 62 0.86 4.55 -4.79
N ILE A 63 1.27 5.76 -4.42
CA ILE A 63 2.29 5.99 -3.40
C ILE A 63 1.58 6.51 -2.17
N GLY A 64 1.60 5.71 -1.11
CA GLY A 64 1.16 6.10 0.23
C GLY A 64 2.35 6.57 1.05
N SER A 65 2.23 7.76 1.62
CA SER A 65 3.23 8.31 2.53
C SER A 65 2.56 9.01 3.70
N GLY A 66 3.35 9.59 4.60
CA GLY A 66 2.83 10.51 5.61
C GLY A 66 3.80 10.82 6.73
N GLY A 67 3.43 11.85 7.50
CA GLY A 67 4.04 12.22 8.79
C GLY A 67 3.10 11.89 9.94
N CYS A 68 3.32 12.39 11.16
CA CYS A 68 2.48 12.02 12.32
C CYS A 68 0.98 12.19 12.03
N CYS A 69 0.58 13.28 11.37
CA CYS A 69 -0.83 13.69 11.38
C CYS A 69 -1.61 13.29 10.12
N HIS A 70 -0.98 13.27 8.95
CA HIS A 70 -1.63 13.09 7.66
C HIS A 70 -0.72 12.34 6.71
N GLY A 71 -1.30 11.69 5.71
CA GLY A 71 -0.55 10.89 4.76
C GLY A 71 -1.12 10.97 3.36
N PRO A 72 -0.40 11.47 2.35
CA PRO A 72 -0.95 11.58 1.00
C PRO A 72 -0.90 10.24 0.27
N ILE A 73 -1.89 10.03 -0.59
CA ILE A 73 -1.93 9.00 -1.62
C ILE A 73 -1.78 9.70 -2.95
N THR A 74 -0.75 9.37 -3.71
CA THR A 74 -0.50 9.97 -5.03
C THR A 74 -0.55 8.91 -6.12
N LYS A 75 -1.35 9.15 -7.17
CA LYS A 75 -1.34 8.33 -8.38
C LYS A 75 -0.26 8.86 -9.33
N THR A 76 0.56 7.95 -9.83
CA THR A 76 1.63 8.30 -10.77
C THR A 76 1.70 7.28 -11.90
N LEU A 77 1.83 7.74 -13.14
CA LEU A 77 2.03 6.88 -14.29
C LEU A 77 3.51 6.78 -14.61
N ILE A 78 4.03 5.56 -14.70
CA ILE A 78 5.39 5.21 -15.10
C ILE A 78 5.29 4.59 -16.50
N LYS A 79 5.70 5.32 -17.53
CA LYS A 79 5.69 4.87 -18.94
C LYS A 79 7.03 5.10 -19.65
N PRO A 80 7.36 4.40 -20.74
CA PRO A 80 8.60 4.63 -21.48
C PRO A 80 8.78 6.10 -21.92
N LYS A 81 10.01 6.63 -21.84
CA LYS A 81 10.35 8.06 -22.04
C LYS A 81 10.52 8.41 -23.51
N ASP A 82 11.19 7.56 -24.27
CA ASP A 82 11.46 7.78 -25.68
C ASP A 82 11.62 6.44 -26.44
N LYS A 83 11.58 6.54 -27.78
CA LYS A 83 11.63 5.39 -28.70
C LYS A 83 13.00 4.70 -28.71
N GLU A 84 14.07 5.45 -28.48
CA GLU A 84 15.45 4.95 -28.54
C GLU A 84 15.87 4.25 -27.24
N HIS A 85 15.31 4.71 -26.12
CA HIS A 85 15.56 4.22 -24.76
C HIS A 85 14.22 3.90 -24.09
N PRO A 86 13.49 2.85 -24.55
CA PRO A 86 12.23 2.44 -23.95
C PRO A 86 12.36 2.01 -22.47
N LYS A 87 13.61 1.91 -21.97
CA LYS A 87 13.94 1.62 -20.57
C LYS A 87 13.97 2.84 -19.66
N ASN A 88 13.99 4.06 -20.21
CA ASN A 88 13.82 5.31 -19.48
C ASN A 88 12.33 5.53 -19.23
N TRP A 89 11.91 6.03 -18.07
CA TRP A 89 10.47 6.13 -17.75
C TRP A 89 10.07 7.56 -17.37
N ILE A 90 9.01 8.11 -17.98
CA ILE A 90 8.42 9.42 -17.64
C ILE A 90 7.34 9.27 -16.60
N LEU A 91 7.31 10.28 -15.73
CA LEU A 91 6.32 10.52 -14.70
C LEU A 91 5.17 11.41 -15.20
N LYS A 92 3.92 10.96 -15.03
CA LYS A 92 2.79 11.90 -14.93
C LYS A 92 2.18 11.74 -13.54
N ARG A 93 2.37 12.74 -12.67
CA ARG A 93 1.65 12.82 -11.39
C ARG A 93 0.23 13.29 -11.66
N ALA A 94 -0.74 12.62 -11.07
CA ALA A 94 -2.12 13.07 -11.06
C ALA A 94 -2.72 12.73 -9.70
N ASN A 95 -3.57 13.61 -9.17
CA ASN A 95 -4.38 13.43 -7.97
C ASN A 95 -3.59 13.05 -6.70
N VAL A 96 -3.51 14.01 -5.78
CA VAL A 96 -3.06 13.78 -4.41
C VAL A 96 -4.29 13.78 -3.52
N THR A 97 -4.60 12.65 -2.90
CA THR A 97 -5.60 12.56 -1.83
C THR A 97 -4.90 12.60 -0.49
N ILE A 98 -5.39 13.35 0.49
CA ILE A 98 -4.79 13.44 1.83
C ILE A 98 -5.78 12.88 2.88
N PRO A 99 -5.69 11.59 3.26
CA PRO A 99 -6.39 11.08 4.43
C PRO A 99 -5.89 11.69 5.75
N PRO A 100 -6.74 11.69 6.80
CA PRO A 100 -6.43 12.24 8.13
C PRO A 100 -5.52 11.34 8.97
N PHE A 101 -4.71 10.48 8.33
CA PHE A 101 -3.78 9.57 8.97
C PHE A 101 -2.57 9.30 8.09
N ASN A 102 -1.47 8.86 8.69
CA ASN A 102 -0.32 8.36 7.95
C ASN A 102 -0.69 7.05 7.24
N VAL A 103 -0.48 6.95 5.93
CA VAL A 103 -0.89 5.77 5.15
C VAL A 103 0.12 4.65 5.35
N TYR A 104 -0.33 3.51 5.86
CA TYR A 104 0.49 2.31 6.08
C TYR A 104 0.28 1.25 5.00
N ASP A 105 -0.95 1.11 4.49
CA ASP A 105 -1.24 0.16 3.43
C ASP A 105 -2.29 0.69 2.46
N ILE A 106 -2.19 0.23 1.22
CA ILE A 106 -3.13 0.53 0.14
C ILE A 106 -3.54 -0.79 -0.52
N LEU A 107 -4.82 -0.90 -0.85
CA LEU A 107 -5.37 -1.98 -1.64
C LEU A 107 -6.19 -1.41 -2.80
N TYR A 108 -5.93 -1.91 -3.99
CA TYR A 108 -6.69 -1.56 -5.17
C TYR A 108 -8.03 -2.31 -5.20
N VAL A 109 -9.13 -1.60 -5.48
CA VAL A 109 -10.48 -2.19 -5.54
C VAL A 109 -11.23 -1.78 -6.81
N LYS A 110 -12.07 -2.68 -7.31
CA LYS A 110 -12.97 -2.43 -8.46
C LYS A 110 -14.42 -2.50 -8.01
N GLY A 111 -15.25 -1.64 -8.60
CA GLY A 111 -16.67 -1.54 -8.27
C GLY A 111 -17.29 -0.36 -8.98
N ASN A 112 -18.58 -0.13 -8.81
CA ASN A 112 -19.24 1.10 -9.25
C ASN A 112 -19.44 2.03 -8.05
N PHE A 113 -18.37 2.68 -7.63
CA PHE A 113 -18.38 3.53 -6.45
C PHE A 113 -19.04 4.87 -6.76
N LYS A 114 -20.10 5.19 -6.02
CA LYS A 114 -20.76 6.50 -6.10
C LYS A 114 -20.25 7.38 -4.98
N PHE A 115 -19.42 8.36 -5.33
CA PHE A 115 -19.08 9.49 -4.47
C PHE A 115 -20.10 10.60 -4.71
N ASP A 116 -20.36 11.48 -3.72
CA ASP A 116 -21.51 12.42 -3.67
C ASP A 116 -21.81 13.23 -4.94
N SER A 117 -20.84 13.38 -5.85
CA SER A 117 -21.01 14.04 -7.15
C SER A 117 -20.43 13.29 -8.36
N TRP A 118 -19.81 12.12 -8.17
CA TRP A 118 -19.05 11.42 -9.23
C TRP A 118 -19.06 9.91 -9.05
N GLY A 119 -19.14 9.17 -10.17
CA GLY A 119 -18.90 7.73 -10.19
C GLY A 119 -17.42 7.43 -10.41
N SER A 120 -16.92 6.32 -9.85
CA SER A 120 -15.64 5.75 -10.22
C SER A 120 -15.71 4.24 -10.27
N ASP A 121 -15.21 3.66 -11.37
CA ASP A 121 -15.17 2.21 -11.55
C ASP A 121 -14.03 1.53 -10.74
N GLU A 122 -13.15 2.35 -10.17
CA GLU A 122 -11.88 1.94 -9.58
C GLU A 122 -11.56 2.81 -8.35
N GLY A 123 -11.18 2.18 -7.25
CA GLY A 123 -10.83 2.85 -6.01
C GLY A 123 -9.58 2.30 -5.34
N LEU A 124 -9.14 3.00 -4.30
CA LEU A 124 -8.08 2.59 -3.39
C LEU A 124 -8.64 2.58 -1.98
N LEU A 125 -8.53 1.45 -1.30
CA LEU A 125 -8.62 1.42 0.15
C LEU A 125 -7.27 1.78 0.72
N ALA A 126 -7.23 2.71 1.65
CA ALA A 126 -6.04 3.08 2.39
C ALA A 126 -6.29 2.92 3.88
N THR A 127 -5.30 2.44 4.61
CA THR A 127 -5.39 2.28 6.05
C THR A 127 -4.15 2.84 6.73
N GLY A 128 -4.32 3.25 7.98
CA GLY A 128 -3.22 3.75 8.77
C GLY A 128 -3.65 4.49 10.04
N TYR A 129 -2.67 5.15 10.63
CA TYR A 129 -2.76 5.82 11.93
C TYR A 129 -2.10 7.19 11.86
N GLY A 130 -2.61 8.15 12.60
CA GLY A 130 -1.97 9.44 12.77
C GLY A 130 -2.57 10.25 13.91
N CYS A 131 -1.89 11.34 14.23
CA CYS A 131 -2.33 12.33 15.21
C CYS A 131 -3.76 12.86 14.91
N SER A 132 -4.18 12.90 13.64
CA SER A 132 -5.49 13.44 13.20
C SER A 132 -6.56 12.38 12.93
N GLY A 133 -6.25 11.09 13.12
CA GLY A 133 -7.20 10.01 12.88
C GLY A 133 -6.56 8.65 12.65
N SER A 134 -7.40 7.64 12.53
CA SER A 134 -7.01 6.28 12.15
C SER A 134 -8.19 5.57 11.53
N GLY A 135 -7.94 4.57 10.69
CA GLY A 135 -9.03 3.83 10.07
C GLY A 135 -8.72 3.23 8.72
N VAL A 136 -9.80 3.01 7.98
CA VAL A 136 -9.78 2.63 6.57
C VAL A 136 -10.62 3.62 5.79
N MET A 137 -10.02 4.21 4.76
CA MET A 137 -10.68 5.14 3.84
C MET A 137 -10.73 4.54 2.45
N LEU A 138 -11.83 4.72 1.75
CA LEU A 138 -11.96 4.44 0.32
C LEU A 138 -11.84 5.76 -0.45
N THR A 139 -11.01 5.78 -1.49
CA THR A 139 -10.91 6.91 -2.42
C THR A 139 -11.01 6.48 -3.87
N GLY A 140 -11.65 7.28 -4.72
CA GLY A 140 -11.70 7.03 -6.16
C GLY A 140 -10.34 7.29 -6.81
N THR A 141 -9.95 6.48 -7.80
CA THR A 141 -8.65 6.66 -8.49
C THR A 141 -8.62 7.89 -9.41
N GLN A 142 -9.78 8.33 -9.88
CA GLN A 142 -9.95 9.48 -10.77
C GLN A 142 -10.40 10.74 -10.03
N ASN A 143 -11.12 10.58 -8.92
CA ASN A 143 -11.63 11.67 -8.11
C ASN A 143 -11.33 11.39 -6.62
N PRO A 144 -10.51 12.23 -5.96
CA PRO A 144 -9.93 11.93 -4.65
C PRO A 144 -10.89 12.08 -3.46
N ALA A 145 -12.21 12.03 -3.67
CA ALA A 145 -13.17 12.00 -2.57
C ALA A 145 -12.87 10.82 -1.61
N LEU A 146 -13.08 11.05 -0.31
CA LEU A 146 -12.83 10.06 0.75
C LEU A 146 -14.16 9.59 1.35
N ILE A 147 -14.33 8.27 1.46
CA ILE A 147 -15.40 7.64 2.22
C ILE A 147 -14.78 6.88 3.39
N ASN A 148 -15.26 7.13 4.60
CA ASN A 148 -14.83 6.42 5.79
C ASN A 148 -15.48 5.03 5.84
N ILE A 149 -14.67 3.97 5.79
CA ILE A 149 -15.12 2.57 5.83
C ILE A 149 -15.05 1.99 7.24
N VAL A 150 -13.98 2.35 7.97
CA VAL A 150 -13.75 1.98 9.36
C VAL A 150 -13.23 3.22 10.08
N GLY A 151 -14.01 3.71 11.05
CA GLY A 151 -13.68 4.89 11.84
C GLY A 151 -12.67 4.60 12.96
N PHE A 152 -12.21 5.67 13.60
CA PHE A 152 -11.18 5.62 14.65
C PHE A 152 -11.50 4.64 15.78
N GLU A 153 -12.70 4.69 16.34
CA GLU A 153 -13.08 3.88 17.51
C GLU A 153 -13.07 2.38 17.19
N GLU A 154 -13.69 1.97 16.08
CA GLU A 154 -13.70 0.58 15.64
C GLU A 154 -12.28 0.11 15.31
N PHE A 155 -11.51 0.93 14.60
CA PHE A 155 -10.15 0.63 14.22
C PHE A 155 -9.22 0.46 15.43
N ASN A 156 -9.40 1.26 16.47
CA ASN A 156 -8.68 1.10 17.74
C ASN A 156 -9.18 -0.09 18.54
N GLY A 157 -10.45 -0.46 18.42
CA GLY A 157 -10.99 -1.69 19.01
C GLY A 157 -10.32 -2.96 18.45
N LEU A 158 -9.85 -2.91 17.20
CA LEU A 158 -9.03 -3.98 16.61
C LEU A 158 -7.60 -4.01 17.19
N TRP A 159 -7.14 -2.91 17.77
CA TRP A 159 -5.81 -2.77 18.35
C TRP A 159 -5.83 -3.24 19.83
N ASN A 160 -5.13 -4.33 20.13
CA ASN A 160 -4.87 -4.71 21.52
C ASN A 160 -3.81 -3.77 22.13
N SER A 161 -4.18 -2.99 23.15
CA SER A 161 -3.29 -2.02 23.83
C SER A 161 -1.99 -2.59 24.39
N ARG A 162 -1.86 -3.92 24.49
CA ARG A 162 -0.61 -4.62 24.86
C ARG A 162 0.36 -4.81 23.69
N ILE A 163 -0.02 -4.44 22.48
CA ILE A 163 0.78 -4.58 21.26
C ILE A 163 1.22 -3.19 20.84
N THR A 164 2.46 -2.82 21.09
CA THR A 164 2.97 -1.48 20.76
C THR A 164 3.29 -1.27 19.27
N SER A 165 3.21 -2.34 18.46
CA SER A 165 3.66 -2.34 17.06
C SER A 165 2.80 -3.25 16.16
N ALA A 166 1.52 -2.90 16.01
CA ALA A 166 0.65 -3.53 15.02
C ALA A 166 0.63 -2.69 13.72
N MET A 167 0.79 -3.36 12.58
CA MET A 167 0.73 -2.76 11.24
C MET A 167 -0.60 -3.16 10.59
N PRO A 168 -1.46 -2.21 10.20
CA PRO A 168 -2.71 -2.53 9.54
C PRO A 168 -2.42 -2.93 8.09
N LEU A 169 -2.97 -4.06 7.66
CA LEU A 169 -2.80 -4.62 6.33
C LEU A 169 -4.15 -4.96 5.72
N LEU A 170 -4.46 -4.38 4.58
CA LEU A 170 -5.60 -4.72 3.75
C LEU A 170 -5.26 -5.93 2.89
N TYR A 171 -6.18 -6.87 2.76
CA TYR A 171 -5.95 -8.13 2.05
C TYR A 171 -7.20 -8.57 1.28
N VAL A 172 -6.99 -9.15 0.09
CA VAL A 172 -8.03 -9.84 -0.67
C VAL A 172 -7.87 -11.33 -0.45
N ASP A 173 -8.83 -11.94 0.23
CA ASP A 173 -8.91 -13.37 0.41
C ASP A 173 -9.61 -13.99 -0.81
N ASN A 174 -8.80 -14.53 -1.72
CA ASN A 174 -9.31 -15.11 -2.98
C ASN A 174 -10.17 -16.36 -2.75
N ASN A 175 -9.91 -17.11 -1.68
CA ASN A 175 -10.61 -18.37 -1.40
C ASN A 175 -11.98 -18.08 -0.79
N GLU A 176 -12.02 -17.19 0.20
CA GLU A 176 -13.27 -16.79 0.85
C GLU A 176 -14.03 -15.69 0.08
N LYS A 177 -13.40 -15.11 -0.94
CA LYS A 177 -13.90 -13.93 -1.67
C LYS A 177 -14.24 -12.78 -0.73
N LYS A 178 -13.25 -12.36 0.07
CA LYS A 178 -13.40 -11.29 1.05
C LYS A 178 -12.33 -10.23 0.93
N ILE A 179 -12.66 -9.02 1.39
CA ILE A 179 -11.69 -7.99 1.70
C ILE A 179 -11.57 -7.90 3.21
N LYS A 180 -10.37 -8.12 3.74
CA LYS A 180 -10.08 -8.13 5.17
C LYS A 180 -9.12 -7.00 5.52
N LEU A 181 -9.36 -6.36 6.66
CA LEU A 181 -8.35 -5.59 7.37
C LEU A 181 -7.75 -6.49 8.46
N ASN A 182 -6.46 -6.73 8.39
CA ASN A 182 -5.71 -7.50 9.37
C ASN A 182 -4.78 -6.59 10.15
N MET A 183 -4.78 -6.74 11.47
CA MET A 183 -3.75 -6.14 12.31
C MET A 183 -2.60 -7.12 12.43
N MET A 184 -1.45 -6.75 11.86
CA MET A 184 -0.26 -7.58 11.85
C MET A 184 0.66 -7.17 12.99
N LYS A 185 0.90 -8.06 13.95
CA LYS A 185 1.96 -7.82 14.94
C LYS A 185 3.30 -8.25 14.34
N SER A 186 4.26 -7.32 14.30
CA SER A 186 5.65 -7.69 14.05
C SER A 186 6.23 -8.29 15.33
N GLY A 187 6.73 -9.52 15.24
CA GLY A 187 7.40 -10.20 16.33
C GLY A 187 8.65 -10.90 15.84
N TYR A 188 9.60 -11.14 16.73
CA TYR A 188 10.77 -11.96 16.45
C TYR A 188 10.54 -13.33 17.09
N ARG A 189 10.56 -14.40 16.29
CA ARG A 189 10.66 -15.76 16.81
C ARG A 189 12.01 -16.36 16.46
N LEU A 190 12.46 -17.35 17.23
CA LEU A 190 13.67 -18.09 16.88
C LEU A 190 13.48 -18.86 15.57
N LYS A 191 14.52 -18.89 14.75
CA LYS A 191 14.62 -19.79 13.59
C LYS A 191 14.52 -21.25 14.06
N PRO A 192 13.89 -22.13 13.27
CA PRO A 192 13.88 -23.56 13.57
C PRO A 192 15.28 -24.10 13.86
N GLY A 193 15.43 -24.88 14.94
CA GLY A 193 16.72 -25.45 15.37
C GLY A 193 17.64 -24.50 16.14
N LYS A 194 17.25 -23.25 16.37
CA LYS A 194 17.94 -22.33 17.29
C LYS A 194 17.29 -22.35 18.66
N SER A 195 18.10 -22.30 19.71
CA SER A 195 17.65 -22.25 21.11
C SER A 195 18.11 -20.94 21.72
N ARG A 196 17.25 -20.34 22.55
CA ARG A 196 17.56 -19.14 23.33
C ARG A 196 18.66 -19.47 24.35
N ASP A 197 19.56 -18.52 24.63
CA ASP A 197 20.38 -18.63 25.83
C ASP A 197 19.46 -18.67 27.07
N PRO A 198 19.46 -19.77 27.85
CA PRO A 198 18.60 -19.91 29.03
C PRO A 198 18.91 -18.87 30.13
N LYS A 199 20.05 -18.19 30.08
CA LYS A 199 20.43 -17.13 31.03
C LYS A 199 19.80 -15.77 30.71
N LEU A 200 19.25 -15.57 29.53
CA LEU A 200 18.62 -14.30 29.14
C LEU A 200 17.16 -14.22 29.63
N PRO A 201 16.78 -13.19 30.41
CA PRO A 201 15.39 -12.93 30.81
C PRO A 201 14.44 -12.89 29.62
N SER A 202 13.29 -13.57 29.69
CA SER A 202 12.36 -13.82 28.56
C SER A 202 12.03 -12.62 27.68
N ILE A 203 12.09 -11.41 28.24
CA ILE A 203 11.83 -10.12 27.59
C ILE A 203 12.97 -9.56 26.73
N LEU A 204 14.21 -10.06 26.89
CA LEU A 204 15.37 -9.61 26.12
C LEU A 204 15.51 -10.44 24.84
N VAL A 205 15.68 -9.75 23.72
CA VAL A 205 16.06 -10.34 22.43
C VAL A 205 17.57 -10.54 22.43
N ASP A 206 18.03 -11.71 21.99
CA ASP A 206 19.48 -11.97 21.87
C ASP A 206 20.14 -10.94 20.94
N GLY A 207 21.38 -10.54 21.24
CA GLY A 207 22.11 -9.52 20.47
C GLY A 207 22.36 -9.91 19.00
N HIS A 208 22.14 -11.18 18.65
CA HIS A 208 22.24 -11.76 17.31
C HIS A 208 20.92 -11.74 16.52
N ALA A 209 20.12 -10.67 16.66
CA ALA A 209 18.72 -10.59 16.21
C ALA A 209 18.49 -11.09 14.77
N GLU A 210 19.34 -10.74 13.80
CA GLU A 210 19.16 -11.15 12.39
C GLU A 210 19.56 -12.61 12.11
N GLU A 211 20.51 -13.15 12.85
CA GLU A 211 21.03 -14.50 12.63
C GLU A 211 20.09 -15.56 13.23
N TRP A 212 19.49 -15.27 14.39
CA TRP A 212 18.77 -16.26 15.20
C TRP A 212 17.26 -16.10 15.14
N TYR A 213 16.76 -14.94 14.76
CA TYR A 213 15.34 -14.67 14.72
C TYR A 213 14.83 -14.47 13.29
N VAL A 214 13.57 -14.82 13.07
CA VAL A 214 12.80 -14.39 11.90
C VAL A 214 11.71 -13.44 12.37
N SER A 215 11.47 -12.39 11.60
CA SER A 215 10.30 -11.55 11.77
C SER A 215 9.08 -12.39 11.38
N ASP A 216 8.31 -12.83 12.36
CA ASP A 216 6.96 -13.34 12.12
C ASP A 216 5.99 -12.16 12.10
N ARG A 217 4.98 -12.29 11.25
CA ARG A 217 3.84 -11.38 11.20
C ARG A 217 2.60 -12.18 11.54
N ASP A 218 2.15 -12.07 12.79
CA ASP A 218 0.93 -12.74 13.25
C ASP A 218 -0.27 -11.82 13.06
N ILE A 219 -1.38 -12.38 12.56
CA ILE A 219 -2.67 -11.68 12.54
C ILE A 219 -3.24 -11.73 13.96
N VAL A 220 -3.29 -10.59 14.63
CA VAL A 220 -3.80 -10.50 16.01
C VAL A 220 -5.28 -10.13 16.07
N SER A 221 -5.78 -9.51 15.02
CA SER A 221 -7.20 -9.26 14.79
C SER A 221 -7.47 -9.12 13.29
N SER A 222 -8.69 -9.44 12.89
CA SER A 222 -9.15 -9.36 11.50
C SER A 222 -10.57 -8.84 11.46
N LEU A 223 -10.85 -7.96 10.50
CA LEU A 223 -12.17 -7.41 10.23
C LEU A 223 -12.53 -7.63 8.76
N ASP A 224 -13.69 -8.25 8.52
CA ASP A 224 -14.24 -8.40 7.18
C ASP A 224 -14.93 -7.10 6.75
N LEU A 225 -14.49 -6.53 5.63
CA LEU A 225 -15.00 -5.29 5.05
C LEU A 225 -15.96 -5.53 3.87
N THR A 226 -16.18 -6.79 3.48
CA THR A 226 -16.77 -7.15 2.19
C THR A 226 -18.19 -6.62 2.01
N GLU A 227 -19.05 -6.78 3.02
CA GLU A 227 -20.45 -6.32 2.94
C GLU A 227 -20.52 -4.80 2.86
N ARG A 228 -19.75 -4.09 3.69
CA ARG A 228 -19.69 -2.62 3.70
C ARG A 228 -19.26 -2.08 2.35
N LEU A 229 -18.24 -2.68 1.75
CA LEU A 229 -17.74 -2.28 0.45
C LEU A 229 -18.69 -2.65 -0.68
N SER A 230 -19.36 -3.81 -0.60
CA SER A 230 -20.38 -4.24 -1.56
C SER A 230 -21.55 -3.25 -1.60
N ASN A 231 -21.97 -2.75 -0.43
CA ASN A 231 -23.01 -1.72 -0.33
C ASN A 231 -22.60 -0.39 -0.97
N LEU A 232 -21.29 -0.13 -1.09
CA LEU A 232 -20.73 1.03 -1.80
C LEU A 232 -20.47 0.75 -3.29
N GLY A 233 -20.79 -0.44 -3.78
CA GLY A 233 -20.66 -0.83 -5.19
C GLY A 233 -19.43 -1.67 -5.52
N LEU A 234 -18.67 -2.17 -4.54
CA LEU A 234 -17.56 -3.09 -4.78
C LEU A 234 -18.01 -4.33 -5.57
N ASP A 235 -17.21 -4.70 -6.58
CA ASP A 235 -17.27 -6.00 -7.22
C ASP A 235 -16.06 -6.83 -6.79
N ILE A 236 -16.29 -7.81 -5.91
CA ILE A 236 -15.23 -8.64 -5.34
C ILE A 236 -14.51 -9.49 -6.39
N ASN A 237 -15.23 -10.00 -7.40
CA ASN A 237 -14.63 -10.86 -8.41
C ASN A 237 -13.71 -10.02 -9.32
N LYS A 238 -14.15 -8.82 -9.74
CA LYS A 238 -13.30 -7.89 -10.49
C LYS A 238 -12.13 -7.38 -9.66
N THR A 239 -12.33 -7.22 -8.36
CA THR A 239 -11.25 -6.82 -7.43
C THR A 239 -10.18 -7.91 -7.34
N ILE A 240 -10.57 -9.17 -7.15
CA ILE A 240 -9.65 -10.32 -7.16
C ILE A 240 -8.87 -10.37 -8.47
N GLU A 241 -9.55 -10.22 -9.61
CA GLU A 241 -8.91 -10.24 -10.92
C GLU A 241 -7.91 -9.08 -11.10
N ALA A 242 -8.32 -7.86 -10.75
CA ALA A 242 -7.45 -6.69 -10.87
C ALA A 242 -6.21 -6.79 -9.98
N ASN A 243 -6.33 -7.40 -8.81
CA ASN A 243 -5.20 -7.58 -7.89
C ASN A 243 -4.18 -8.64 -8.34
N LYS A 244 -4.47 -9.44 -9.38
CA LYS A 244 -3.44 -10.31 -10.00
C LYS A 244 -2.30 -9.50 -10.65
N ASN A 245 -2.60 -8.28 -11.09
CA ASN A 245 -1.66 -7.36 -11.72
C ASN A 245 -1.19 -6.25 -10.78
N TYR A 246 -1.66 -6.26 -9.53
CA TYR A 246 -1.29 -5.29 -8.50
C TYR A 246 -0.19 -5.89 -7.62
N ILE A 247 0.94 -5.19 -7.53
CA ILE A 247 2.08 -5.57 -6.70
C ILE A 247 2.21 -4.54 -5.61
N ARG A 248 2.23 -5.00 -4.36
CA ARG A 248 2.45 -4.17 -3.18
C ARG A 248 3.93 -4.22 -2.78
N ILE A 249 4.53 -3.06 -2.56
CA ILE A 249 5.91 -2.88 -2.13
C ILE A 249 5.88 -2.07 -0.83
N THR A 250 6.29 -2.70 0.29
CA THR A 250 6.32 -2.15 1.65
C THR A 250 7.74 -2.08 2.18
#